data_AF-A0A926ZUB4-F1
#
_entry.id   AF-A0A926ZUB4-F1
#
_cell.length_a   1.000
_cell.length_b   1.000
_cell.length_c   1.000
_cell.angle_alpha   90.00
_cell.angle_beta   90.00
_cell.angle_gamma   90.00
#
_symmetry.space_group_name_H-M   'P 1'
#
loop_
_entity.id
_entity.type
_entity.pdbx_description
1 polymer ?
#
loop_
_entity_poly.entity_id
_entity_poly.type
_entity_poly.pdbx_seq_one_letter_code
_entity_poly.pdbx_strand_id
1 'polypeptide(L)'
;MKIEFVNDWTKTYMARKGPSKVFGFDVDTRESLDSGQATEHFDKIWEDSLSSLVKHGLPCSPESVRMRLSESASGRVKDSCEHREIKVNGCLFIAQLRTSNECDELWYVSSSSPDPRTLYITFDTVVERKAFEKIADSLGLDDKELGLELVRDFMNKFRNRKLP
;
A
#
# COMPACT_ATOMS: atom_id res chain seq x y z
N MET A 1 -23.61 6.00 5.72
CA MET A 1 -23.10 6.32 4.37
C MET A 1 -22.20 5.18 3.92
N LYS A 2 -22.61 4.45 2.88
CA LYS A 2 -21.98 3.23 2.34
C LYS A 2 -21.14 3.65 1.13
N ILE A 3 -19.92 3.12 0.99
CA ILE A 3 -19.09 3.34 -0.19
C ILE A 3 -19.43 2.25 -1.21
N GLU A 4 -19.87 2.66 -2.40
CA GLU A 4 -20.21 1.77 -3.50
C GLU A 4 -19.00 1.55 -4.39
N PHE A 5 -18.83 0.33 -4.88
CA PHE A 5 -17.77 -0.01 -5.83
C PHE A 5 -18.34 -0.04 -7.24
N VAL A 6 -17.83 0.79 -8.14
CA VAL A 6 -18.49 1.09 -9.43
C VAL A 6 -17.79 0.49 -10.67
N ASN A 7 -16.66 -0.20 -10.48
CA ASN A 7 -15.84 -0.70 -11.59
C ASN A 7 -15.81 -2.24 -11.64
N ASP A 8 -16.71 -2.82 -12.44
CA ASP A 8 -16.86 -4.28 -12.55
C ASP A 8 -15.62 -5.01 -13.08
N TRP A 9 -14.79 -4.33 -13.88
CA TRP A 9 -13.52 -4.92 -14.31
C TRP A 9 -12.59 -5.13 -13.12
N THR A 10 -12.47 -4.13 -12.24
CA THR A 10 -11.65 -4.23 -11.03
C THR A 10 -12.26 -5.22 -10.04
N LYS A 11 -13.59 -5.29 -9.91
CA LYS A 11 -14.27 -6.33 -9.11
C LYS A 11 -13.87 -7.73 -9.57
N THR A 12 -14.04 -7.99 -10.87
CA THR A 12 -13.72 -9.27 -11.50
C THR A 12 -12.25 -9.62 -11.30
N TYR A 13 -11.35 -8.66 -11.56
CA TYR A 13 -9.91 -8.87 -11.39
C TYR A 13 -9.55 -9.24 -9.95
N MET A 14 -10.08 -8.50 -8.97
CA MET A 14 -9.75 -8.72 -7.57
C MET A 14 -10.34 -10.01 -7.02
N ALA A 15 -11.56 -10.39 -7.42
CA ALA A 15 -12.12 -11.69 -7.07
C ALA A 15 -11.25 -12.85 -7.59
N ARG A 16 -10.79 -12.77 -8.85
CA ARG A 16 -9.99 -13.83 -9.48
C ARG A 16 -8.53 -13.87 -8.99
N LYS A 17 -7.88 -12.70 -8.93
CA LYS A 17 -6.43 -12.56 -8.77
C LYS A 17 -6.00 -11.93 -7.44
N GLY A 18 -6.94 -11.44 -6.64
CA GLY A 18 -6.67 -10.88 -5.32
C GLY A 18 -6.12 -11.94 -4.33
N PRO A 19 -5.62 -11.51 -3.17
CA PRO A 19 -5.02 -12.42 -2.19
C PRO A 19 -6.07 -13.36 -1.58
N SER A 20 -5.76 -14.66 -1.53
CA SER A 20 -6.66 -15.70 -0.98
C SER A 20 -7.05 -15.49 0.48
N LYS A 21 -6.20 -14.83 1.27
CA LYS A 21 -6.50 -14.44 2.66
C LYS A 21 -7.70 -13.49 2.80
N VAL A 22 -8.07 -12.81 1.71
CA VAL A 22 -9.17 -11.83 1.67
C VAL A 22 -10.29 -12.36 0.79
N PHE A 23 -9.93 -12.87 -0.39
CA PHE A 23 -10.90 -13.32 -1.38
C PHE A 23 -11.29 -14.79 -1.26
N GLY A 24 -10.82 -15.49 -0.22
CA GLY A 24 -11.11 -16.91 -0.01
C GLY A 24 -10.62 -17.78 -1.16
N PHE A 25 -11.06 -19.04 -1.16
CA PHE A 25 -10.78 -20.11 -2.14
C PHE A 25 -9.30 -20.28 -2.52
N ASP A 26 -8.95 -21.40 -3.15
CA ASP A 26 -7.67 -21.47 -3.86
C ASP A 26 -7.71 -20.60 -5.12
N VAL A 27 -6.53 -20.29 -5.67
CA VAL A 27 -6.41 -19.39 -6.83
C VAL A 27 -7.06 -20.00 -8.07
N ASP A 28 -6.89 -21.30 -8.30
CA ASP A 28 -7.39 -21.98 -9.49
C ASP A 28 -8.92 -21.96 -9.55
N THR A 29 -9.58 -22.22 -8.42
CA THR A 29 -11.03 -22.10 -8.30
C THR A 29 -11.51 -20.70 -8.63
N ARG A 30 -10.84 -19.65 -8.16
CA ARG A 30 -11.27 -18.26 -8.40
C ARG A 30 -11.04 -17.83 -9.84
N GLU A 31 -9.94 -18.25 -10.46
CA GLU A 31 -9.65 -17.92 -11.85
C GLU A 31 -10.66 -18.55 -12.82
N SER A 32 -11.32 -19.65 -12.42
CA SER A 32 -12.37 -20.31 -13.19
C SER A 32 -13.74 -19.63 -13.11
N LEU A 33 -13.95 -18.69 -12.18
CA LEU A 33 -15.23 -17.98 -12.03
C LEU A 33 -15.52 -17.18 -13.28
N ASP A 34 -16.76 -17.23 -13.78
CA ASP A 34 -17.21 -16.29 -14.80
C ASP A 34 -17.30 -14.86 -14.25
N SER A 35 -17.52 -13.87 -15.11
CA SER A 35 -17.46 -12.46 -14.70
C SER A 35 -18.61 -12.05 -13.79
N GLY A 36 -19.78 -12.69 -13.91
CA GLY A 36 -20.92 -12.45 -13.02
C GLY A 36 -20.62 -13.01 -11.62
N GLN A 37 -20.20 -14.27 -11.56
CA GLN A 37 -19.80 -14.92 -10.30
C GLN A 37 -18.65 -14.19 -9.60
N ALA A 38 -17.65 -13.74 -10.36
CA ALA A 38 -16.53 -12.98 -9.81
C ALA A 38 -16.98 -11.63 -9.23
N THR A 39 -17.90 -10.94 -9.91
CA THR A 39 -18.49 -9.68 -9.43
C THR A 39 -19.31 -9.88 -8.16
N GLU A 40 -20.21 -10.88 -8.13
CA GLU A 40 -21.01 -11.22 -6.94
C GLU A 40 -20.13 -11.59 -5.75
N HIS A 41 -19.08 -12.37 -5.99
CA HIS A 41 -18.11 -12.75 -4.95
C HIS A 41 -17.35 -11.55 -4.41
N PHE A 42 -16.91 -10.64 -5.29
CA PHE A 42 -16.29 -9.38 -4.86
C PHE A 42 -17.25 -8.54 -4.03
N ASP A 43 -18.49 -8.35 -4.50
CA ASP A 43 -19.48 -7.49 -3.86
C ASP A 43 -19.81 -7.99 -2.44
N LYS A 44 -19.90 -9.30 -2.25
CA LYS A 44 -20.04 -9.90 -0.92
C LYS A 44 -18.89 -9.52 0.02
N ILE A 45 -17.64 -9.70 -0.43
CA ILE A 45 -16.45 -9.36 0.39
C ILE A 45 -16.38 -7.85 0.64
N TRP A 46 -16.77 -7.04 -0.35
CA TRP A 46 -16.82 -5.60 -0.26
C TRP A 46 -17.80 -5.14 0.81
N GLU A 47 -19.02 -5.68 0.81
CA GLU A 47 -20.05 -5.38 1.80
C GLU A 47 -19.67 -5.88 3.20
N ASP A 48 -19.14 -7.10 3.29
CA ASP A 48 -18.82 -7.73 4.57
C ASP A 48 -17.61 -7.08 5.28
N SER A 49 -16.63 -6.57 4.52
CA SER A 49 -15.35 -6.13 5.10
C SER A 49 -14.73 -4.88 4.49
N LEU A 50 -14.52 -4.83 3.17
CA LEU A 50 -13.65 -3.81 2.57
C LEU A 50 -14.26 -2.40 2.62
N SER A 51 -15.56 -2.27 2.37
CA SER A 51 -16.24 -0.97 2.28
C SER A 51 -16.10 -0.15 3.57
N SER A 52 -16.27 -0.81 4.73
CA SER A 52 -16.10 -0.19 6.05
C SER A 52 -14.65 0.22 6.30
N LEU A 53 -13.70 -0.64 5.92
CA LEU A 53 -12.27 -0.33 6.05
C LEU A 53 -11.87 0.85 5.17
N VAL A 54 -12.30 0.91 3.91
CA VAL A 54 -12.00 2.05 3.01
C VAL A 54 -12.56 3.35 3.58
N LYS A 55 -13.74 3.31 4.19
CA LYS A 55 -14.33 4.49 4.84
C LYS A 55 -13.45 5.07 5.96
N HIS A 56 -12.68 4.22 6.65
CA HIS A 56 -11.80 4.61 7.76
C HIS A 56 -10.31 4.47 7.42
N GLY A 57 -9.98 4.27 6.14
CA GLY A 57 -8.62 4.09 5.67
C GLY A 57 -7.76 5.34 5.84
N LEU A 58 -6.45 5.14 5.89
CA LEU A 58 -5.50 6.23 6.02
C LEU A 58 -5.33 6.94 4.67
N PRO A 59 -5.49 8.28 4.60
CA PRO A 59 -5.28 8.98 3.34
C PRO A 59 -3.82 8.86 2.89
N CYS A 60 -3.61 8.71 1.59
CA CYS A 60 -2.29 8.71 0.97
C CYS A 60 -2.27 9.56 -0.29
N SER A 61 -1.08 10.06 -0.67
CA SER A 61 -0.95 10.92 -1.85
C SER A 61 -0.89 10.09 -3.13
N PRO A 62 -1.35 10.62 -4.28
CA PRO A 62 -1.26 9.93 -5.57
C PRO A 62 0.16 9.49 -5.92
N GLU A 63 1.18 10.27 -5.59
CA GLU A 63 2.59 9.95 -5.82
C GLU A 63 3.01 8.72 -4.99
N SER A 64 2.63 8.69 -3.71
CA SER A 64 2.88 7.55 -2.82
C SER A 64 2.19 6.29 -3.33
N VAL A 65 0.97 6.41 -3.88
CA VAL A 65 0.27 5.30 -4.53
C VAL A 65 1.07 4.79 -5.72
N ARG A 66 1.48 5.66 -6.66
CA ARG A 66 2.24 5.27 -7.86
C ARG A 66 3.53 4.53 -7.53
N MET A 67 4.25 4.95 -6.49
CA MET A 67 5.49 4.29 -6.04
C MET A 67 5.26 2.84 -5.56
N ARG A 68 4.06 2.52 -5.09
CA ARG A 68 3.73 1.20 -4.51
C ARG A 68 3.06 0.25 -5.51
N LEU A 69 2.62 0.75 -6.66
CA LEU A 69 1.92 -0.02 -7.67
C LEU A 69 2.87 -0.43 -8.79
N SER A 70 2.49 -1.49 -9.52
CA SER A 70 3.16 -1.82 -10.78
C SER A 70 2.97 -0.69 -11.79
N GLU A 71 3.87 -0.60 -12.78
CA GLU A 71 3.80 0.40 -13.85
C GLU A 71 2.45 0.38 -14.60
N SER A 72 1.90 -0.81 -14.82
CA SER A 72 0.58 -0.98 -15.45
C SER A 72 -0.58 -0.44 -14.61
N ALA A 73 -0.47 -0.48 -13.28
CA ALA A 73 -1.50 0.03 -12.37
C ALA A 73 -1.31 1.51 -12.04
N SER A 74 -0.06 2.00 -11.99
CA SER A 74 0.27 3.40 -11.69
C SER A 74 -0.32 4.37 -12.72
N GLY A 75 -0.43 3.95 -13.99
CA GLY A 75 -1.07 4.71 -15.06
C GLY A 75 -2.58 4.96 -14.86
N ARG A 76 -3.24 4.21 -13.96
CA ARG A 76 -4.67 4.38 -13.63
C ARG A 76 -4.92 5.26 -12.40
N VAL A 77 -3.85 5.71 -11.74
CA VAL A 77 -3.92 6.61 -10.58
C VAL A 77 -4.29 8.02 -11.04
N LYS A 78 -5.38 8.56 -10.50
CA LYS A 78 -5.90 9.90 -10.82
C LYS A 78 -5.58 10.88 -9.69
N ASP A 79 -4.86 11.97 -10.00
CA ASP A 79 -4.46 12.98 -9.00
C ASP A 79 -5.63 13.73 -8.36
N SER A 80 -6.76 13.81 -9.07
CA SER A 80 -7.97 14.48 -8.60
C SER A 80 -8.82 13.63 -7.65
N CYS A 81 -8.48 12.36 -7.47
CA CYS A 81 -9.23 11.44 -6.61
C CYS A 81 -8.61 11.35 -5.22
N GLU A 82 -9.42 10.98 -4.23
CA GLU A 82 -8.92 10.65 -2.90
C GLU A 82 -8.41 9.20 -2.88
N HIS A 83 -7.25 8.96 -2.26
CA HIS A 83 -6.71 7.61 -2.08
C HIS A 83 -6.64 7.23 -0.61
N ARG A 84 -7.00 5.98 -0.30
CA ARG A 84 -6.97 5.47 1.07
C ARG A 84 -6.29 4.12 1.16
N GLU A 85 -5.34 4.02 2.08
CA GLU A 85 -4.66 2.79 2.47
C GLU A 85 -5.50 2.04 3.52
N ILE A 86 -5.69 0.74 3.29
CA ILE A 86 -6.33 -0.17 4.25
C ILE A 86 -5.52 -1.46 4.41
N LYS A 87 -5.61 -2.06 5.60
CA LYS A 87 -5.05 -3.38 5.88
C LYS A 87 -6.17 -4.34 6.27
N VAL A 88 -6.21 -5.50 5.62
CA VAL A 88 -7.16 -6.57 5.92
C VAL A 88 -6.45 -7.92 5.85
N ASN A 89 -6.56 -8.72 6.91
CA ASN A 89 -5.92 -10.04 7.02
C ASN A 89 -4.41 -10.03 6.68
N GLY A 90 -3.71 -8.95 7.04
CA GLY A 90 -2.28 -8.76 6.77
C GLY A 90 -1.95 -8.34 5.33
N CYS A 91 -2.94 -8.17 4.47
CA CYS A 91 -2.80 -7.66 3.11
C CYS A 91 -3.03 -6.15 3.07
N LEU A 92 -2.19 -5.44 2.32
CA LEU A 92 -2.29 -3.99 2.12
C LEU A 92 -3.07 -3.71 0.83
N PHE A 93 -4.03 -2.81 0.90
CA PHE A 93 -4.74 -2.31 -0.27
C PHE A 93 -4.76 -0.79 -0.31
N ILE A 94 -4.89 -0.26 -1.52
CA ILE A 94 -5.12 1.15 -1.77
C ILE A 94 -6.41 1.27 -2.57
N ALA A 95 -7.37 2.03 -2.05
CA ALA A 95 -8.61 2.36 -2.73
C ALA A 95 -8.51 3.76 -3.37
N GLN A 96 -9.06 3.94 -4.56
CA GLN A 96 -9.27 5.24 -5.19
C GLN A 96 -10.76 5.59 -5.17
N LEU A 97 -11.06 6.75 -4.61
CA LEU A 97 -12.40 7.28 -4.43
C LEU A 97 -12.63 8.43 -5.42
N ARG A 98 -13.57 8.26 -6.36
CA ARG A 98 -14.02 9.33 -7.26
C ARG A 98 -14.76 10.42 -6.51
N THR A 99 -15.54 9.99 -5.53
CA THR A 99 -16.25 10.82 -4.56
C THR A 99 -16.16 10.16 -3.20
N SER A 100 -16.59 10.85 -2.14
CA SER A 100 -16.60 10.28 -0.78
C SER A 100 -17.40 8.96 -0.64
N ASN A 101 -18.23 8.61 -1.63
CA ASN A 101 -19.08 7.41 -1.63
C ASN A 101 -18.83 6.44 -2.77
N GLU A 102 -17.92 6.73 -3.70
CA GLU A 102 -17.72 5.89 -4.87
C GLU A 102 -16.26 5.50 -5.01
N CYS A 103 -16.00 4.20 -4.89
CA CYS A 103 -14.70 3.60 -5.13
C CYS A 103 -14.64 3.04 -6.56
N ASP A 104 -13.66 3.47 -7.35
CA ASP A 104 -13.51 3.01 -8.74
C ASP A 104 -12.30 2.11 -8.98
N GLU A 105 -11.31 2.14 -8.09
CA GLU A 105 -10.17 1.26 -8.14
C GLU A 105 -9.81 0.74 -6.75
N LEU A 106 -9.35 -0.51 -6.71
CA LEU A 106 -8.77 -1.13 -5.53
C LEU A 106 -7.56 -1.92 -5.99
N TRP A 107 -6.41 -1.62 -5.41
CA TRP A 107 -5.17 -2.32 -5.71
C TRP A 107 -4.69 -3.09 -4.49
N TYR A 108 -4.32 -4.34 -4.69
CA TYR A 108 -3.51 -5.07 -3.73
C TYR A 108 -2.05 -4.63 -3.88
N VAL A 109 -1.45 -4.20 -2.77
CA VAL A 109 -0.03 -3.83 -2.73
C VAL A 109 0.76 -5.05 -2.26
N SER A 110 1.60 -5.59 -3.14
CA SER A 110 2.48 -6.72 -2.81
C SER A 110 3.36 -6.37 -1.60
N SER A 111 3.64 -7.35 -0.74
CA SER A 111 4.58 -7.20 0.37
C SER A 111 6.02 -6.94 -0.09
N SER A 112 6.34 -7.25 -1.35
CA SER A 112 7.61 -6.90 -1.99
C SER A 112 7.64 -5.48 -2.54
N SER A 113 6.52 -4.76 -2.51
CA SER A 113 6.46 -3.38 -2.97
C SER A 113 7.12 -2.46 -1.94
N PRO A 114 8.02 -1.55 -2.38
CA PRO A 114 8.63 -0.60 -1.47
C PRO A 114 7.55 0.26 -0.83
N ASP A 115 7.39 0.18 0.50
CA ASP A 115 6.62 1.18 1.22
C ASP A 115 7.45 2.49 1.19
N PRO A 116 6.96 3.60 0.62
CA PRO A 116 7.62 4.89 0.60
C PRO A 116 7.87 5.47 1.99
N ARG A 117 7.29 4.88 3.05
CA ARG A 117 7.65 5.18 4.45
C ARG A 117 8.93 4.46 4.90
N THR A 118 9.39 3.48 4.14
CA THR A 118 10.58 2.68 4.43
C THR A 118 11.79 3.29 3.74
N LEU A 119 12.79 3.66 4.51
CA LEU A 119 14.10 4.05 4.00
C LEU A 119 15.01 2.81 3.97
N TYR A 120 15.61 2.54 2.82
CA TYR A 120 16.65 1.52 2.69
C TYR A 120 18.03 2.18 2.72
N ILE A 121 18.89 1.71 3.60
CA ILE A 121 20.29 2.11 3.66
C ILE A 121 21.13 0.93 3.18
N THR A 122 21.92 1.16 2.14
CA THR A 122 22.87 0.18 1.60
C THR A 122 24.27 0.60 2.01
N PHE A 123 25.07 -0.36 2.47
CA PHE A 123 26.49 -0.17 2.76
C PHE A 123 27.30 -0.83 1.65
N ASP A 124 28.40 -0.22 1.23
CA ASP A 124 29.21 -0.73 0.13
C ASP A 124 29.91 -2.05 0.51
N THR A 125 30.13 -2.25 1.80
CA THR A 125 30.76 -3.47 2.32
C THR A 125 30.13 -3.94 3.63
N VAL A 126 30.27 -5.25 3.90
CA VAL A 126 29.90 -5.83 5.21
C VAL A 126 30.71 -5.21 6.36
N VAL A 127 31.94 -4.76 6.09
CA VAL A 127 32.80 -4.13 7.10
C VAL A 127 32.22 -2.78 7.53
N GLU A 128 31.76 -1.98 6.57
CA GLU A 128 31.10 -0.70 6.83
C GLU A 128 29.80 -0.88 7.60
N ARG A 129 28.97 -1.85 7.19
CA ARG A 129 27.75 -2.20 7.92
C ARG A 129 28.02 -2.58 9.38
N LYS A 130 29.04 -3.40 9.63
CA LYS A 130 29.46 -3.77 11.00
C LYS A 130 30.02 -2.60 11.79
N ALA A 131 30.69 -1.65 11.13
CA ALA A 131 31.16 -0.44 11.78
C ALA A 131 29.98 0.43 12.23
N PHE A 132 28.95 0.56 11.40
CA PHE A 132 27.70 1.25 11.76
C PHE A 132 26.99 0.60 12.96
N GLU A 133 26.86 -0.73 12.96
CA GLU A 133 26.30 -1.48 14.10
C GLU A 133 27.07 -1.21 15.40
N LYS A 134 28.40 -1.23 15.35
CA LYS A 134 29.23 -0.94 16.53
C LYS A 134 29.09 0.49 17.05
N ILE A 135 28.83 1.45 16.16
CA ILE A 135 28.57 2.84 16.55
C ILE A 135 27.20 2.95 17.21
N ALA A 136 26.18 2.27 16.67
CA ALA A 136 24.86 2.23 17.30
C ALA A 136 24.96 1.62 18.72
N ASP A 137 25.61 0.47 18.83
CA ASP A 137 25.80 -0.23 20.11
C ASP A 137 26.54 0.65 21.14
N SER A 138 27.57 1.39 20.73
CA SER A 138 28.33 2.26 21.65
C SER A 138 27.53 3.46 22.15
N LEU A 139 26.48 3.85 21.42
CA LEU A 139 25.52 4.88 21.79
C LEU A 139 24.32 4.30 22.56
N GLY A 140 24.26 2.98 22.76
CA GLY A 140 23.13 2.31 23.40
C GLY A 140 21.87 2.26 22.54
N LEU A 141 22.03 2.35 21.21
CA LEU A 141 20.96 2.29 20.23
C LEU A 141 21.11 1.03 19.38
N ASP A 142 20.00 0.54 18.82
CA ASP A 142 20.09 -0.36 17.68
C ASP A 142 20.37 0.39 16.37
N ASP A 143 20.70 -0.35 15.32
CA ASP A 143 21.07 0.21 14.03
C ASP A 143 19.91 0.95 13.35
N LYS A 144 18.65 0.53 13.58
CA LYS A 144 17.47 1.18 13.02
C LYS A 144 17.19 2.49 13.76
N GLU A 145 17.37 2.50 15.08
CA GLU A 145 17.23 3.68 15.94
C GLU A 145 18.25 4.74 15.54
N LEU A 146 19.54 4.38 15.47
CA LEU A 146 20.58 5.30 15.02
C LEU A 146 20.29 5.83 13.60
N GLY A 147 19.91 4.95 12.67
CA GLY A 147 19.56 5.36 11.31
C GLY A 147 18.41 6.37 11.28
N LEU A 148 17.37 6.16 12.10
CA LEU A 148 16.23 7.06 12.18
C LEU A 148 16.59 8.40 12.82
N GLU A 149 17.43 8.41 13.86
CA GLU A 149 17.93 9.65 14.46
C GLU A 149 18.73 10.48 13.47
N LEU A 150 19.66 9.86 12.74
CA LEU A 150 20.46 10.55 11.72
C LEU A 150 19.59 11.20 10.64
N VAL A 151 18.56 10.50 10.18
CA VAL A 151 17.60 11.04 9.20
C VAL A 151 16.82 12.21 9.78
N ARG A 152 16.33 12.09 11.04
CA ARG A 152 15.59 13.16 11.71
C ARG A 152 16.45 14.40 11.93
N ASP A 153 17.69 14.22 12.38
CA ASP A 153 18.65 15.30 12.58
C ASP A 153 18.98 16.00 11.26
N PHE A 154 19.18 15.23 10.20
CA PHE A 154 19.36 15.78 8.86
C PHE A 154 18.14 16.62 8.43
N MET A 155 16.93 16.06 8.53
CA MET A 155 15.69 16.76 8.18
C MET A 155 15.49 18.04 9.00
N ASN A 156 15.78 18.00 10.30
CA ASN A 156 15.70 19.16 11.19
C ASN A 156 16.71 20.24 10.80
N LYS A 157 17.94 19.85 10.50
CA LYS A 157 19.03 20.76 10.07
C LYS A 157 18.68 21.52 8.79
N PHE A 158 17.94 20.90 7.88
CA PHE A 158 17.62 21.48 6.57
C PHE A 158 16.15 21.92 6.42
N ARG A 159 15.34 21.81 7.46
CA ARG A 159 13.90 22.10 7.46
C ARG A 159 13.52 23.46 6.87
N ASN A 160 14.37 24.47 7.05
CA ASN A 160 14.12 25.85 6.61
C ASN A 160 14.93 26.26 5.38
N ARG A 161 15.72 25.34 4.78
CA ARG A 161 16.38 25.63 3.51
C ARG A 161 15.36 25.54 2.39
N LYS A 162 15.24 26.61 1.59
CA LYS A 162 14.60 26.50 0.28
C LYS A 162 15.49 25.59 -0.57
N LEU A 163 14.93 24.45 -0.97
CA LEU A 163 15.54 23.63 -2.00
C LEU A 163 15.52 24.43 -3.32
N PRO A 164 16.59 24.38 -4.13
CA PRO A 164 16.63 25.02 -5.44
C PRO A 164 15.58 24.45 -6.39
#